data_AF-A0A4Q3KKM6-F1
#
_entry.id   AF-A0A4Q3KKM6-F1
#
_cell.length_a   1.000
_cell.length_b   1.000
_cell.length_c   1.000
_cell.angle_alpha   90.00
_cell.angle_beta   90.00
_cell.angle_gamma   90.00
#
_symmetry.space_group_name_H-M   'P 1'
#
loop_
_entity.id
_entity.type
_entity.pdbx_description
1 polymer ?
#
loop_
_entity_poly.entity_id
_entity_poly.type
_entity_poly.pdbx_seq_one_letter_code
_entity_poly.pdbx_strand_id
1 'polypeptide(L)' 'MSNKIGGEYFSLSYEEVLRAVESLGVRTTGLCYPLGSLENRVYEVELEDGRRMVPKFYRPGRHSEAT' A
#
# COMPACT_ATOMS: atom_id res chain seq x y z
N MET A 1 1.13 -13.72 -24.37
CA MET A 1 1.63 -13.01 -23.18
C MET A 1 0.70 -11.82 -22.95
N SER A 2 -0.38 -12.02 -22.19
CA SER A 2 -1.44 -11.03 -22.06
C SER A 2 -1.04 -9.95 -21.05
N ASN A 3 -0.98 -8.72 -21.54
CA ASN A 3 -0.70 -7.50 -20.80
C ASN A 3 -1.82 -7.27 -19.77
N LYS A 4 -1.51 -7.42 -18.47
CA LYS A 4 -2.49 -7.26 -17.38
C LYS A 4 -2.45 -5.84 -16.80
N ILE A 5 -2.51 -4.83 -17.67
CA ILE A 5 -2.59 -3.43 -17.28
C ILE A 5 -4.05 -3.08 -16.91
N GLY A 6 -4.37 -3.16 -15.62
CA GLY A 6 -5.64 -2.65 -15.09
C GLY A 6 -6.20 -3.34 -13.84
N GLY A 7 -5.63 -4.48 -13.42
CA GLY A 7 -6.17 -5.29 -12.31
C GLY A 7 -5.60 -4.99 -10.92
N GLU A 8 -4.41 -4.40 -10.81
CA GLU A 8 -3.63 -4.44 -9.55
C GLU A 8 -4.01 -3.36 -8.53
N TYR A 9 -4.46 -2.18 -8.94
CA TYR A 9 -4.86 -1.12 -7.98
C TYR A 9 -6.16 -1.45 -7.23
N PHE A 10 -7.10 -2.12 -7.90
CA PHE A 10 -8.42 -2.39 -7.32
C PHE A 10 -8.36 -3.49 -6.23
N SER A 11 -7.28 -4.27 -6.21
CA SER A 11 -7.10 -5.43 -5.32
C SER A 11 -5.70 -5.45 -4.68
N LEU A 12 -5.28 -4.34 -4.05
CA LEU A 12 -4.12 -4.34 -3.15
C LEU A 12 -4.38 -5.30 -1.99
N SER A 13 -3.67 -6.43 -1.99
CA SER A 13 -3.68 -7.40 -0.91
C SER A 13 -2.90 -6.87 0.30
N TYR A 14 -3.22 -7.37 1.49
CA TYR A 14 -2.47 -7.02 2.70
C TYR A 14 -0.97 -7.41 2.58
N GLU A 15 -0.65 -8.50 1.89
CA GLU A 15 0.75 -8.92 1.66
C GLU A 15 1.53 -7.93 0.79
N GLU A 16 0.90 -7.34 -0.23
CA GLU A 16 1.53 -6.31 -1.06
C GLU A 16 1.74 -5.03 -0.27
N VAL A 17 0.77 -4.65 0.57
CA VAL A 17 0.90 -3.49 1.47
C VAL A 17 2.07 -3.70 2.43
N LEU A 18 2.11 -4.84 3.13
CA LEU A 18 3.18 -5.15 4.08
C LEU A 18 4.55 -5.17 3.41
N ARG A 19 4.70 -5.84 2.26
CA ARG A 19 5.96 -5.83 1.49
C ARG A 19 6.38 -4.44 1.04
N ALA A 20 5.43 -3.60 0.61
CA ALA A 20 5.74 -2.22 0.24
C ALA A 20 6.23 -1.41 1.44
N VAL A 21 5.62 -1.57 2.61
CA VAL A 21 6.08 -0.95 3.86
C VAL A 21 7.49 -1.43 4.22
N GLU A 22 7.73 -2.73 4.19
CA GLU A 22 9.04 -3.31 4.55
C GLU A 22 10.15 -2.91 3.58
N SER A 23 9.82 -2.64 2.32
CA SER A 23 10.78 -2.12 1.33
C SER A 23 11.39 -0.76 1.70
N LEU A 24 10.80 -0.03 2.66
CA LEU A 24 11.33 1.23 3.20
C LEU A 24 12.39 1.01 4.29
N GLY A 25 12.79 -0.24 4.56
CA GLY A 25 13.81 -0.57 5.57
C GLY A 25 13.26 -0.64 7.00
N VAL A 26 11.94 -0.76 7.16
CA VAL A 26 11.27 -0.97 8.44
C VAL A 26 10.73 -2.39 8.55
N ARG A 27 10.43 -2.83 9.78
CA ARG A 27 9.89 -4.15 10.07
C ARG A 27 8.45 -4.03 10.54
N THR A 28 7.56 -4.84 9.97
CA THR A 28 6.14 -4.85 10.35
C THR A 28 5.84 -5.99 11.32
N THR A 29 4.81 -5.82 12.16
CA THR A 29 4.31 -6.93 12.99
C THR A 29 3.41 -7.89 12.19
N GLY A 30 3.18 -7.60 10.92
CA GLY A 30 2.19 -8.27 10.06
C GLY A 30 0.75 -7.77 10.26
N LEU A 31 0.49 -6.90 11.25
CA LEU A 31 -0.83 -6.30 11.44
C LEU A 31 -1.06 -5.17 10.44
N CYS A 32 -2.13 -5.29 9.66
CA CYS A 32 -2.53 -4.36 8.61
C CYS A 32 -4.05 -4.20 8.58
N TYR A 33 -4.53 -2.96 8.63
CA TYR A 33 -5.96 -2.65 8.65
C TYR A 33 -6.30 -1.65 7.54
N PRO A 34 -7.33 -1.92 6.70
CA PRO A 34 -7.77 -0.94 5.72
C PRO A 34 -8.46 0.23 6.41
N LEU A 35 -8.09 1.46 6.03
CA LEU A 35 -8.76 2.68 6.48
C LEU A 35 -9.71 3.18 5.40
N GLY A 36 -10.89 3.64 5.81
CA GLY A 36 -11.90 4.18 4.90
C GLY A 36 -11.37 5.38 4.12
N SER A 37 -11.23 5.25 2.80
CA SER A 37 -10.88 6.35 1.91
C SER A 37 -11.58 6.19 0.57
N LEU A 38 -12.20 7.28 0.10
CA LEU A 38 -13.00 7.28 -1.13
C LEU A 38 -12.11 7.22 -2.38
N GLU A 39 -10.91 7.79 -2.32
CA GLU A 39 -10.06 7.98 -3.49
C GLU A 39 -8.86 7.03 -3.54
N ASN A 40 -8.23 6.81 -2.38
CA ASN A 40 -6.95 6.12 -2.26
C ASN A 40 -7.14 4.80 -1.51
N ARG A 41 -6.20 3.85 -1.67
CA ARG A 41 -6.13 2.70 -0.77
C ARG A 41 -5.23 3.10 0.39
N VAL A 42 -5.83 3.24 1.56
CA VAL A 42 -5.15 3.65 2.78
C VAL A 42 -5.20 2.50 3.76
N TYR A 43 -4.09 2.23 4.42
CA TYR A 43 -3.99 1.20 5.45
C TYR A 43 -3.31 1.78 6.68
N GLU A 44 -3.53 1.16 7.83
CA GLU A 44 -2.71 1.31 9.02
C GLU A 44 -1.89 0.04 9.19
N VAL A 45 -0.57 0.19 9.35
CA VAL A 45 0.38 -0.92 9.55
C VAL A 45 1.13 -0.69 10.86
N GLU A 46 1.18 -1.72 11.69
CA GLU A 46 1.97 -1.71 12.92
C GLU A 46 3.40 -2.17 12.67
N LEU A 47 4.35 -1.45 13.24
CA LEU A 47 5.78 -1.72 13.13
C LEU A 47 6.29 -2.44 14.39
N GLU A 48 7.35 -3.24 14.26
CA GLU A 48 7.95 -3.98 15.38
C GLU A 48 8.48 -3.05 16.50
N ASP A 49 8.75 -1.78 16.21
CA ASP A 49 9.18 -0.77 17.19
C ASP A 49 8.03 -0.09 17.94
N GLY A 50 6.79 -0.56 17.75
CA GLY A 50 5.58 -0.05 18.40
C GLY A 50 4.97 1.19 17.74
N ARG A 51 5.58 1.73 16.67
CA ARG A 51 4.97 2.81 15.88
C ARG A 51 3.92 2.27 14.91
N ARG A 52 3.07 3.17 14.42
CA ARG A 52 2.11 2.90 13.35
C ARG A 52 2.41 3.76 12.14
N MET A 53 2.31 3.16 10.96
CA MET A 53 2.51 3.84 9.69
C MET A 53 1.21 3.78 8.86
N VAL A 54 0.91 4.87 8.14
CA VAL A 54 -0.30 5.00 7.32
C VAL A 54 0.10 5.11 5.84
N PRO A 55 0.38 3.99 5.15
CA PRO A 55 0.65 4.02 3.72
C PRO A 55 -0.59 4.40 2.91
N LYS A 56 -0.37 5.19 1.86
CA LYS A 56 -1.40 5.67 0.93
C LYS A 56 -1.01 5.34 -0.51
N PHE A 57 -1.77 4.47 -1.14
CA PHE A 57 -1.56 4.05 -2.51
C PHE A 57 -2.53 4.80 -3.43
N TYR A 58 -1.96 5.45 -4.45
CA TYR A 58 -2.69 6.25 -5.42
C TYR A 58 -3.08 5.43 -6.65
N ARG A 59 -4.18 5.81 -7.30
CA ARG A 59 -4.60 5.22 -8.57
C ARG A 59 -3.48 5.41 -9.61
N PRO A 60 -3.05 4.35 -10.32
CA PRO A 60 -2.17 4.47 -11.47
C PRO A 60 -2.76 5.46 -12.48
N GLY A 61 -1.90 6.27 -13.10
CA GLY A 61 -2.31 7.26 -14.11
C GLY A 61 -2.89 8.57 -13.55
N ARG A 62 -2.94 8.76 -12.22
CA ARG A 62 -3.35 10.05 -11.61
C ARG A 62 -2.19 11.04 -11.44
N HIS A 63 -0.96 10.53 -11.37
CA HIS A 63 0.26 11.32 -11.43
C HIS A 63 1.01 10.91 -12.70
N SER A 64 0.74 11.59 -13.81
CA SER A 64 1.71 11.69 -14.91
C SER A 64 2.85 12.55 -14.38
N GLU A 65 3.98 11.92 -14.06
CA GLU A 65 5.16 12.53 -13.43
C GLU A 65 4.94 13.02 -11.99
N ALA A 66 5.68 12.40 -11.06
CA ALA A 66 6.12 13.08 -9.86
C ALA A 66 7.65 13.21 -10.00
N THR A 67 8.10 14.46 -10.03
CA THR A 67 9.47 14.95 -10.13
C THR A 67 10.39 14.33 -9.08
#